data_AF-A0A9D4S0F4-F1
#
_entry.id   AF-A0A9D4S0F4-F1
#
_cell.length_a   1.000
_cell.length_b   1.000
_cell.length_c   1.000
_cell.angle_alpha   90.00
_cell.angle_beta   90.00
_cell.angle_gamma   90.00
#
_symmetry.space_group_name_H-M   'P 1'
#
loop_
_entity.id
_entity.type
_entity.pdbx_description
1 polymer ?
#
loop_
_entity_poly.entity_id
_entity_poly.type
_entity_poly.pdbx_seq_one_letter_code
_entity_poly.pdbx_strand_id
1 'polypeptide(L)'
;MKAERIRKASREKVRQRARFLSNPYGFSKEVLEEKKAGQLNCSKEVVEAHLKNTHSDQAKHMQIDGHERIDPVPMTTIAFTERETIFNELDQRLDQIQHQAQMEYLRRCTSHAQNC
;
A
#
# COMPACT_ATOMS: atom_id res chain seq x y z
N MET A 1 38.36 1.19 21.01
CA MET A 1 37.49 2.36 20.77
C MET A 1 36.01 2.00 20.88
N LYS A 2 35.32 2.42 21.96
CA LYS A 2 33.87 2.21 22.17
C LYS A 2 33.03 3.33 21.54
N ALA A 3 33.51 4.57 21.66
CA ALA A 3 32.87 5.75 21.07
C ALA A 3 32.74 5.66 19.54
N GLU A 4 33.75 5.11 18.86
CA GLU A 4 33.72 4.93 17.40
C GLU A 4 32.64 3.96 16.94
N ARG A 5 32.49 2.82 17.65
CA ARG A 5 31.42 1.84 17.38
C ARG A 5 30.03 2.46 17.56
N ILE A 6 29.86 3.25 18.61
CA ILE A 6 28.60 3.98 18.87
C ILE A 6 28.31 4.96 17.73
N ARG A 7 29.31 5.74 17.31
CA ARG A 7 29.16 6.67 16.17
C ARG A 7 28.81 5.93 14.87
N LYS A 8 29.45 4.79 14.60
CA LYS A 8 29.16 3.95 13.43
C LYS A 8 27.73 3.40 13.47
N ALA A 9 27.30 2.88 14.61
CA ALA A 9 25.93 2.39 14.79
C ALA A 9 24.88 3.50 14.65
N SER A 10 25.16 4.71 15.15
CA SER A 10 24.26 5.86 15.00
C SER A 10 24.08 6.26 13.53
N ARG A 11 25.19 6.37 12.78
CA ARG A 11 25.15 6.64 11.34
C ARG A 11 24.38 5.57 10.57
N GLU A 12 24.57 4.30 10.94
CA GLU A 12 23.85 3.20 10.31
C GLU A 12 22.33 3.29 10.55
N LYS A 13 21.89 3.63 11.77
CA LYS A 13 20.47 3.84 12.06
C LYS A 13 19.87 4.95 11.21
N VAL A 14 20.56 6.08 11.07
CA VAL A 14 20.12 7.19 10.22
C VAL A 14 20.01 6.76 8.76
N ARG A 15 21.00 6.02 8.26
CA ARG A 15 20.99 5.47 6.89
C ARG A 15 19.82 4.54 6.65
N GLN A 16 19.56 3.59 7.56
CA GLN A 16 18.44 2.65 7.43
C GLN A 16 17.09 3.37 7.47
N ARG A 17 16.93 4.38 8.35
CA ARG A 17 15.72 5.23 8.38
C ARG A 17 15.51 5.98 7.08
N ALA A 18 16.56 6.59 6.51
CA ALA A 18 16.47 7.30 5.24
C ALA A 18 16.08 6.36 4.09
N ARG A 19 16.67 5.15 4.03
CA ARG A 19 16.29 4.12 3.05
C ARG A 19 14.81 3.74 3.17
N PHE A 20 14.35 3.46 4.39
CA PHE A 20 12.94 3.13 4.64
C PHE A 20 12.01 4.27 4.22
N LEU A 21 12.29 5.51 4.61
CA LEU A 21 11.43 6.66 4.25
C LEU A 21 11.40 6.92 2.74
N SER A 22 12.50 6.69 2.02
CA SER A 22 12.56 6.89 0.57
C SER A 22 11.76 5.84 -0.22
N ASN A 23 11.77 4.59 0.24
CA ASN A 23 11.03 3.48 -0.40
C ASN A 23 10.64 2.44 0.66
N PRO A 24 9.51 2.64 1.35
CA PRO A 24 9.08 1.75 2.43
C PRO A 24 8.83 0.31 1.94
N TYR A 25 8.23 0.18 0.75
CA TYR A 25 7.95 -1.12 0.15
C TYR A 25 9.24 -1.86 -0.22
N GLY A 26 10.16 -1.21 -0.94
CA GLY A 26 11.44 -1.83 -1.31
C GLY A 26 12.30 -2.19 -0.11
N PHE A 27 12.31 -1.35 0.93
CA PHE A 27 13.01 -1.65 2.18
C PHE A 27 12.39 -2.85 2.91
N SER A 28 11.07 -2.86 3.09
CA SER A 28 10.39 -3.96 3.76
C SER A 28 10.52 -5.26 2.97
N LYS A 29 10.46 -5.20 1.64
CA LYS A 29 10.76 -6.31 0.75
C LYS A 29 12.15 -6.88 1.01
N GLU A 30 13.20 -6.05 1.03
CA GLU A 30 14.58 -6.50 1.29
C GLU A 30 14.77 -7.09 2.69
N VAL A 31 14.06 -6.56 3.69
CA VAL A 31 14.17 -7.00 5.10
C VAL A 31 13.38 -8.27 5.37
N LEU A 32 12.18 -8.39 4.80
CA LEU A 32 11.25 -9.49 5.07
C LEU A 32 11.41 -10.65 4.07
N GLU A 33 11.74 -10.36 2.82
CA GLU A 33 12.09 -11.40 1.87
C GLU A 33 13.52 -11.85 2.18
N GLU A 34 13.62 -13.03 2.79
CA GLU A 34 14.88 -13.74 2.84
C GLU A 34 15.40 -13.87 1.40
N LYS A 35 16.63 -13.40 1.15
CA LYS A 35 17.28 -13.60 -0.15
C LYS A 35 17.31 -15.10 -0.40
N LYS A 36 16.45 -15.59 -1.30
CA LYS A 36 16.45 -16.98 -1.77
C LYS A 36 17.74 -17.19 -2.57
N ALA A 37 18.84 -17.41 -1.86
CA ALA A 37 20.13 -17.72 -2.43
C ALA A 37 20.24 -19.23 -2.59
N GLY A 38 20.46 -19.70 -3.81
CA GLY A 38 20.62 -21.11 -4.12
C GLY A 38 20.38 -21.37 -5.61
N GLN A 39 21.12 -22.31 -6.18
CA GLN A 39 20.75 -22.87 -7.48
C GLN A 39 19.76 -24.00 -7.25
N LEU A 40 18.68 -24.00 -8.01
CA LEU A 40 17.80 -25.16 -8.08
C LEU A 40 18.57 -26.28 -8.80
N ASN A 41 18.62 -27.46 -8.18
CA ASN A 41 19.18 -28.65 -8.84
C ASN A 41 18.30 -29.14 -10.01
N CYS A 42 17.03 -28.70 -10.04
CA CYS A 42 16.05 -29.01 -11.08
C CYS A 42 15.59 -27.73 -11.78
N SER A 43 14.95 -27.89 -12.94
CA SER A 43 14.43 -26.76 -13.69
C SER A 43 13.22 -26.13 -12.99
N LYS A 44 12.94 -24.85 -13.31
CA LYS A 44 11.84 -24.10 -12.74
C LYS A 44 10.49 -24.79 -13.01
N GLU A 45 10.34 -25.34 -14.20
CA GLU A 45 9.12 -26.02 -14.65
C GLU A 45 8.80 -27.23 -13.78
N VAL A 46 9.83 -27.99 -13.35
CA VAL A 46 9.64 -29.15 -12.45
C VAL A 46 9.13 -28.70 -11.09
N VAL A 47 9.69 -27.61 -10.54
CA VAL A 47 9.24 -27.05 -9.26
C VAL A 47 7.81 -26.53 -9.37
N GLU A 48 7.49 -25.79 -10.42
CA GLU A 48 6.15 -25.25 -10.64
C GLU A 48 5.11 -26.36 -10.83
N ALA A 49 5.44 -27.42 -11.58
CA ALA A 49 4.59 -28.59 -11.74
C ALA A 49 4.36 -29.29 -10.40
N HIS A 50 5.42 -29.47 -9.59
CA HIS A 50 5.29 -30.06 -8.25
C HIS A 50 4.40 -29.20 -7.35
N LEU A 51 4.64 -27.90 -7.26
CA LEU A 51 3.83 -26.99 -6.45
C LEU A 51 2.38 -26.98 -6.89
N LYS A 52 2.13 -26.96 -8.20
CA LYS A 52 0.77 -27.05 -8.75
C LYS A 52 0.12 -28.37 -8.35
N ASN A 53 0.80 -29.50 -8.48
CA ASN A 53 0.21 -30.79 -8.13
C ASN A 53 -0.02 -30.94 -6.62
N THR A 54 0.88 -30.43 -5.79
CA THR A 54 0.84 -30.56 -4.33
C THR A 54 -0.14 -29.56 -3.69
N HIS A 55 -0.24 -28.34 -4.23
CA HIS A 55 -0.97 -27.24 -3.59
C HIS A 55 -2.12 -26.66 -4.42
N SER A 56 -2.35 -27.13 -5.65
CA SER A 56 -3.54 -26.72 -6.38
C SER A 56 -4.76 -27.42 -5.78
N ASP A 57 -5.72 -26.61 -5.36
CA ASP A 57 -7.05 -27.10 -5.03
C ASP A 57 -7.78 -27.47 -6.34
N GLN A 58 -8.05 -28.77 -6.51
CA GLN A 58 -8.77 -29.29 -7.67
C GLN A 58 -10.25 -28.86 -7.68
N ALA A 59 -10.82 -28.61 -6.51
CA ALA A 59 -12.21 -28.19 -6.35
C ALA A 59 -12.39 -26.67 -6.44
N LYS A 60 -11.31 -25.89 -6.66
CA LYS A 60 -11.35 -24.42 -6.72
C LYS A 60 -12.42 -23.85 -7.64
N HIS A 61 -12.67 -24.53 -8.77
CA HIS A 61 -13.65 -24.12 -9.78
C HIS A 61 -14.92 -24.98 -9.77
N MET A 62 -15.03 -25.92 -8.83
CA MET A 62 -16.27 -26.67 -8.65
C MET A 62 -17.30 -25.75 -8.02
N GLN A 63 -18.50 -25.75 -8.58
CA GLN A 63 -19.64 -25.12 -7.92
C GLN A 63 -19.89 -25.87 -6.61
N ILE A 64 -19.83 -25.14 -5.50
CA ILE A 64 -20.17 -25.68 -4.20
C ILE A 64 -21.70 -25.64 -4.12
N ASP A 65 -22.32 -26.81 -4.00
CA ASP A 65 -23.76 -26.90 -3.79
C ASP A 65 -24.15 -26.18 -2.49
N GLY A 66 -25.40 -25.71 -2.42
CA GLY A 66 -25.91 -24.98 -1.25
C GLY A 66 -25.68 -25.77 0.04
N HIS A 67 -25.01 -25.15 1.01
CA HIS A 67 -24.80 -25.74 2.33
C HIS A 67 -26.03 -25.48 3.20
N GLU A 68 -26.50 -26.45 4.00
CA GLU A 68 -27.72 -26.34 4.83
C GLU A 68 -27.76 -25.10 5.74
N ARG A 69 -26.59 -24.62 6.16
CA ARG A 69 -26.43 -23.42 7.01
C ARG A 69 -26.38 -22.09 6.27
N ILE A 70 -26.38 -22.09 4.94
CA ILE A 70 -26.21 -20.88 4.11
C ILE A 70 -27.44 -20.74 3.23
N ASP A 71 -28.27 -19.76 3.55
CA ASP A 71 -29.39 -19.40 2.69
C ASP A 71 -28.87 -18.81 1.37
N PRO A 72 -29.40 -19.24 0.21
CA PRO A 72 -28.97 -18.71 -1.07
C PRO A 72 -29.37 -17.23 -1.16
N VAL A 73 -28.38 -16.34 -1.22
CA VAL A 73 -28.60 -14.92 -1.49
C VAL A 73 -28.82 -14.74 -2.99
N PRO A 74 -29.87 -14.03 -3.43
CA PRO A 74 -30.08 -13.75 -4.85
C PRO A 74 -28.90 -12.95 -5.40
N MET A 75 -28.44 -13.34 -6.60
CA MET A 75 -27.43 -12.58 -7.33
C MET A 75 -27.84 -11.11 -7.43
N THR A 76 -26.96 -10.21 -7.00
CA THR A 76 -27.23 -8.77 -7.05
C THR A 76 -27.34 -8.34 -8.51
N THR A 77 -28.51 -7.82 -8.91
CA THR A 77 -28.73 -7.29 -10.27
C THR A 77 -28.01 -5.96 -10.52
N ILE A 78 -27.54 -5.33 -9.45
CA ILE A 78 -26.86 -4.04 -9.51
C ILE A 78 -25.39 -4.29 -9.85
N ALA A 79 -24.91 -3.72 -10.96
CA ALA A 79 -23.51 -3.78 -11.34
C ALA A 79 -22.64 -3.15 -10.25
N PHE A 80 -21.57 -3.84 -9.85
CA PHE A 80 -20.55 -3.28 -8.97
C PHE A 80 -20.00 -2.01 -9.64
N THR A 81 -20.40 -0.87 -9.13
CA THR A 81 -19.98 0.42 -9.66
C THR A 81 -18.73 0.80 -8.88
N GLU A 82 -17.54 0.62 -9.47
CA GLU A 82 -16.31 1.28 -9.01
C GLU A 82 -16.49 2.77 -9.18
N ARG A 83 -17.21 3.42 -8.28
CA ARG A 83 -17.34 4.86 -8.32
C ARG A 83 -16.02 5.44 -7.83
N GLU A 84 -15.17 5.84 -8.76
CA GLU A 84 -14.06 6.80 -8.58
C GLU A 84 -14.53 8.13 -7.95
N THR A 85 -15.84 8.32 -7.75
CA THR A 85 -16.46 9.59 -7.38
C THR A 85 -16.08 10.07 -5.98
N ILE A 86 -15.75 9.19 -5.04
CA ILE A 86 -15.45 9.60 -3.67
C ILE A 86 -14.14 10.39 -3.60
N PHE A 87 -13.09 9.94 -4.28
CA PHE A 87 -11.78 10.60 -4.20
C PHE A 87 -11.75 11.91 -4.98
N ASN A 88 -12.36 11.94 -6.17
CA ASN A 88 -12.47 13.17 -6.97
C ASN A 88 -13.25 14.27 -6.24
N GLU A 89 -14.32 13.92 -5.51
CA GLU A 89 -15.07 14.88 -4.71
C GLU A 89 -14.25 15.40 -3.51
N LEU A 90 -13.47 14.53 -2.86
CA LEU A 90 -12.60 14.93 -1.76
C LEU A 90 -11.46 15.86 -2.21
N ASP A 91 -10.85 15.58 -3.37
CA ASP A 91 -9.80 16.43 -3.95
C ASP A 91 -10.35 17.82 -4.30
N GLN A 92 -11.52 17.89 -4.93
CA GLN A 92 -12.18 19.18 -5.21
C GLN A 92 -12.49 19.98 -3.93
N ARG A 93 -12.91 19.30 -2.85
CA ARG A 93 -13.17 19.96 -1.57
C ARG A 93 -11.89 20.46 -0.91
N LEU A 94 -10.78 19.71 -1.01
CA LEU A 94 -9.47 20.14 -0.53
C LEU A 94 -8.99 21.42 -1.25
N ASP A 95 -9.11 21.45 -2.58
CA ASP A 95 -8.74 22.62 -3.39
C ASP A 95 -9.57 23.86 -3.00
N GLN A 96 -10.88 23.68 -2.79
CA GLN A 96 -11.76 24.76 -2.35
C GLN A 96 -11.36 25.33 -0.99
N ILE A 97 -11.03 24.46 -0.02
CA ILE A 97 -10.59 24.88 1.33
C ILE A 97 -9.29 25.67 1.25
N GLN A 98 -8.32 25.22 0.43
CA GLN A 98 -7.05 25.91 0.25
C GLN A 98 -7.25 27.30 -0.39
N HIS A 99 -8.09 27.38 -1.42
CA HIS A 99 -8.41 28.66 -2.06
C HIS A 99 -9.11 29.62 -1.08
N GLN A 100 -10.05 29.13 -0.27
CA GLN A 100 -10.70 29.94 0.76
C GLN A 100 -9.69 30.51 1.77
N ALA A 101 -8.78 29.66 2.29
CA ALA A 101 -7.74 30.08 3.22
C ALA A 101 -6.81 31.15 2.62
N GLN A 102 -6.44 31.02 1.34
CA GLN A 102 -5.63 32.01 0.63
C GLN A 102 -6.34 33.35 0.50
N MET A 103 -7.63 33.34 0.13
CA MET A 103 -8.41 34.56 -0.01
C MET A 103 -8.66 35.26 1.34
N GLU A 104 -8.88 34.51 2.41
CA GLU A 104 -8.98 35.06 3.76
C GLU A 104 -7.68 35.70 4.24
N TYR A 105 -6.54 35.05 3.95
CA TYR A 105 -5.22 35.61 4.23
C TYR A 105 -5.01 36.95 3.53
N LEU A 106 -5.30 37.01 2.22
CA LEU A 106 -5.18 38.24 1.43
C LEU A 106 -6.10 39.35 1.96
N ARG A 107 -7.35 39.03 2.29
CA ARG A 107 -8.30 39.99 2.90
C ARG A 107 -7.78 40.53 4.22
N ARG A 108 -7.18 39.68 5.06
CA ARG A 108 -6.59 40.09 6.34
C ARG A 108 -5.40 41.03 6.11
N CYS A 109 -4.51 40.73 5.16
CA CYS A 109 -3.38 41.60 4.82
C CYS A 109 -3.81 42.96 4.28
N THR A 110 -4.82 43.02 3.40
CA THR A 110 -5.33 44.29 2.85
C THR A 110 -6.04 45.12 3.91
N SER A 111 -6.77 44.49 4.84
CA SER A 111 -7.41 45.20 5.96
C SER A 111 -6.41 45.77 6.97
N HIS A 112 -5.25 45.14 7.13
CA HIS A 112 -4.19 45.64 8.00
C HIS A 112 -3.48 46.85 7.37
N ALA A 113 -3.28 46.84 6.05
CA ALA A 113 -2.66 47.95 5.32
C ALA A 113 -3.55 49.21 5.20
N GLN A 114 -4.87 49.09 5.33
CA GLN A 114 -5.81 50.22 5.28
C GLN A 114 -6.01 50.95 6.62
N ASN A 115 -5.52 50.37 7.73
CA ASN A 115 -5.69 50.90 9.09
C ASN A 115 -4.37 51.44 9.69
N CYS A 116 -3.33 51.64 8.88
CA CYS A 116 -2.06 52.28 9.25
C CYS A 116 -1.94 53.67 8.63
#